data_AF-A0A537MXM4-F1
#
_entry.id   AF-A0A537MXM4-F1
#
_cell.length_a   1.000
_cell.length_b   1.000
_cell.length_c   1.000
_cell.angle_alpha   90.00
_cell.angle_beta   90.00
_cell.angle_gamma   90.00
#
_symmetry.space_group_name_H-M   'P 1'
#
loop_
_entity.id
_entity.type
_entity.pdbx_description
1 polymer ?
#
loop_
_entity_poly.entity_id
_entity_poly.type
_entity_poly.pdbx_seq_one_letter_code
_entity_poly.pdbx_strand_id
1 'polypeptide(L)'
;MSESFSDFRQANGCFAKGHPGGPGRPRNPVSTVAGDLDRLGSGVAHELMQLTIERARRGDLRATEIVLQRVWPVRRNRPIELDPPPGDGLSNLLTEHAALASAMMNGDITPQDAQAATRVFKALQEQMRRADHQVLTAALNE
;
A
#
# COMPACT_ATOMS: atom_id res chain seq x y z
N MET A 1 36.02 12.34 -37.92
CA MET A 1 36.10 11.01 -37.27
C MET A 1 35.05 10.99 -36.18
N SER A 2 33.92 10.33 -36.43
CA SER A 2 32.80 10.24 -35.48
C SER A 2 33.09 9.09 -34.50
N GLU A 3 33.61 9.42 -33.32
CA GLU A 3 33.73 8.43 -32.25
C GLU A 3 32.33 8.07 -31.75
N SER A 4 32.03 6.79 -31.88
CA SER A 4 30.76 6.17 -31.53
C SER A 4 30.64 6.07 -30.01
N PHE A 5 29.80 6.89 -29.39
CA PHE A 5 29.48 6.85 -27.96
C PHE A 5 28.68 5.59 -27.52
N SER A 6 28.50 4.60 -28.41
CA SER A 6 27.71 3.40 -28.15
C SER A 6 28.41 2.34 -27.30
N ASP A 7 29.74 2.40 -27.13
CA ASP A 7 30.52 1.28 -26.60
C ASP A 7 30.52 1.14 -25.06
N PHE A 8 29.85 2.05 -24.35
CA PHE A 8 29.91 2.10 -22.88
C PHE A 8 28.59 1.81 -22.16
N ARG A 9 27.59 1.25 -22.87
CA ARG A 9 26.27 0.89 -22.30
C ARG A 9 26.03 -0.62 -22.33
N GLN A 10 25.50 -1.16 -21.24
CA GLN A 10 25.01 -2.53 -21.12
C GLN A 10 23.65 -2.68 -21.84
N ALA A 11 23.25 -3.94 -22.11
CA ALA A 11 21.98 -4.26 -22.78
C ALA A 11 20.72 -3.75 -22.02
N ASN A 12 20.84 -3.49 -20.72
CA ASN A 12 19.79 -2.91 -19.87
C ASN A 12 19.82 -1.36 -19.85
N GLY A 13 20.67 -0.72 -20.65
CA GLY A 13 20.84 0.73 -20.72
C GLY A 13 21.73 1.34 -19.61
N CYS A 14 22.25 0.54 -18.68
CA CYS A 14 23.18 1.00 -17.64
C CYS A 14 24.59 1.21 -18.20
N PHE A 15 25.40 2.06 -17.56
CA PHE A 15 26.81 2.20 -17.95
C PHE A 15 27.61 0.94 -17.62
N ALA A 16 28.54 0.57 -18.50
CA ALA A 16 29.45 -0.55 -18.28
C ALA A 16 30.40 -0.26 -17.09
N LYS A 17 30.81 -1.32 -16.37
CA LYS A 17 31.76 -1.23 -15.25
C LYS A 17 33.09 -0.67 -15.78
N GLY A 18 33.57 0.43 -15.18
CA GLY A 18 34.78 1.13 -15.64
C GLY A 18 34.51 2.40 -16.46
N HIS A 19 33.26 2.80 -16.66
CA HIS A 19 32.91 4.08 -17.29
C HIS A 19 33.46 5.27 -16.46
N PRO A 20 34.05 6.32 -17.08
CA PRO A 20 34.57 7.49 -16.37
C PRO A 20 33.50 8.25 -15.56
N GLY A 21 32.21 8.08 -15.88
CA GLY A 21 31.08 8.57 -15.08
C GLY A 21 30.70 7.72 -13.87
N GLY A 22 31.46 6.66 -13.56
CA GLY A 22 31.19 5.73 -12.45
C GLY A 22 29.91 4.90 -12.61
N PRO A 23 29.55 4.05 -11.63
CA PRO A 23 28.35 3.21 -11.66
C PRO A 23 27.01 3.99 -11.60
N GLY A 24 27.03 5.31 -11.78
CA GLY A 24 25.87 6.18 -11.56
C GLY A 24 25.48 6.29 -10.09
N ARG A 25 24.45 7.08 -9.80
CA ARG A 25 23.87 7.18 -8.45
C ARG A 25 23.15 5.85 -8.12
N PRO A 26 23.37 5.25 -6.93
CA PRO A 26 22.74 3.98 -6.58
C PRO A 26 21.22 4.08 -6.61
N ARG A 27 20.54 2.97 -6.90
CA ARG A 27 19.07 2.90 -6.94
C ARG A 27 18.51 3.11 -5.52
N ASN A 28 17.61 4.08 -5.36
CA ASN A 28 17.06 4.55 -4.08
C ASN A 28 18.11 5.10 -3.09
N PRO A 29 18.86 6.14 -3.48
CA PRO A 29 19.82 6.78 -2.59
C PRO A 29 19.04 7.62 -1.56
N VAL A 30 18.77 7.05 -0.40
CA VAL A 30 18.40 7.86 0.76
C VAL A 30 19.60 8.77 1.03
N SER A 31 19.37 10.09 1.04
CA SER A 31 20.46 11.00 1.38
C SER A 31 20.91 10.69 2.80
N THR A 32 22.21 10.72 3.06
CA THR A 32 22.75 10.61 4.43
C THR A 32 22.04 11.59 5.36
N VAL A 33 21.78 12.80 4.85
CA VAL A 33 20.97 13.85 5.47
C VAL A 33 19.57 13.38 5.85
N ALA A 34 18.84 12.68 4.97
CA ALA A 34 17.51 12.17 5.30
C ALA A 34 17.57 11.12 6.41
N GLY A 35 18.55 10.20 6.37
CA GLY A 35 18.74 9.22 7.42
C GLY A 35 19.13 9.83 8.77
N ASP A 36 19.91 10.92 8.77
CA ASP A 36 20.24 11.68 9.98
C ASP A 36 19.02 12.42 10.53
N LEU A 37 18.20 13.03 9.65
CA LEU A 37 16.95 13.68 10.02
C LEU A 37 15.92 12.69 10.60
N ASP A 38 15.82 11.48 10.05
CA ASP A 38 14.93 10.44 10.57
C ASP A 38 15.36 10.00 11.98
N ARG A 39 16.67 9.83 12.20
CA ARG A 39 17.23 9.49 13.52
C ARG A 39 16.96 10.60 14.54
N LEU A 40 17.25 11.86 14.18
CA LEU A 40 16.98 13.01 15.04
C LEU A 40 15.48 13.14 15.33
N GLY A 41 14.65 13.04 14.30
CA GLY A 41 13.20 13.16 14.38
C GLY A 41 12.58 12.08 15.26
N SER A 42 13.03 10.83 15.14
CA SER A 42 12.55 9.71 15.97
C SER A 42 12.87 9.91 17.45
N GLY A 43 14.04 10.47 17.76
CA GLY A 43 14.45 10.76 19.14
C GLY A 43 13.60 11.83 19.83
N VAL A 44 13.09 12.81 19.07
CA VAL A 44 12.33 13.95 19.62
C VAL A 44 10.82 13.91 19.30
N ALA A 45 10.36 12.87 18.60
CA ALA A 45 9.01 12.82 18.05
C ALA A 45 7.92 13.04 19.13
N HIS A 46 8.10 12.45 20.31
CA HIS A 46 7.14 12.55 21.40
C HIS A 46 7.08 13.98 21.98
N GLU A 47 8.23 14.57 22.28
CA GLU A 47 8.34 15.94 22.81
C GLU A 47 7.79 16.98 21.81
N LEU A 48 8.12 16.82 20.53
CA LEU A 48 7.63 17.69 19.47
C LEU A 48 6.10 17.62 19.35
N MET A 49 5.51 16.43 19.52
CA MET A 49 4.06 16.27 19.52
C MET A 49 3.41 16.97 20.73
N GLN A 50 3.96 16.82 21.94
CA GLN A 50 3.46 17.50 23.14
C GLN A 50 3.50 19.03 22.97
N LEU A 51 4.61 19.57 22.47
CA LEU A 51 4.76 21.00 22.19
C LEU A 51 3.74 21.49 21.16
N THR A 52 3.50 20.71 20.11
CA THR A 52 2.52 21.05 19.07
C THR A 52 1.10 21.10 19.66
N ILE A 53 0.73 20.14 20.51
CA ILE A 53 -0.56 20.13 21.21
C ILE A 53 -0.71 21.35 22.11
N GLU A 54 0.34 21.71 22.86
CA GLU A 54 0.30 22.89 23.73
C GLU A 54 0.09 24.18 22.94
N ARG A 55 0.81 24.35 21.82
CA ARG A 55 0.63 25.52 20.94
C ARG A 55 -0.77 25.56 20.33
N ALA A 56 -1.30 24.42 19.89
CA ALA A 56 -2.66 24.31 19.39
C ALA A 56 -3.69 24.75 20.46
N ARG A 57 -3.53 24.29 21.71
CA ARG A 57 -4.38 24.70 22.84
C ARG A 57 -4.33 26.19 23.15
N ARG A 58 -3.22 26.87 22.84
CA ARG A 58 -3.05 28.32 23.00
C ARG A 58 -3.60 29.14 21.82
N GLY A 59 -4.19 28.49 20.80
CA GLY A 59 -4.82 29.16 19.66
C GLY A 59 -3.95 29.30 18.42
N ASP A 60 -2.79 28.63 18.35
CA ASP A 60 -2.02 28.55 17.11
C ASP A 60 -2.77 27.68 16.09
N LEU A 61 -3.34 28.33 15.07
CA LEU A 61 -4.11 27.66 14.01
C LEU A 61 -3.26 26.69 13.19
N ARG A 62 -1.97 26.96 13.00
CA ARG A 62 -1.08 26.06 12.26
C ARG A 62 -0.77 24.80 13.07
N ALA A 63 -0.51 24.94 14.36
CA ALA A 63 -0.35 23.79 15.25
C ALA A 63 -1.65 22.96 15.33
N THR A 64 -2.81 23.64 15.36
CA THR A 64 -4.13 23.00 15.35
C THR A 64 -4.36 22.19 14.08
N GLU A 65 -4.03 22.75 12.91
CA GLU A 65 -4.11 22.03 11.62
C GLU A 65 -3.26 20.76 11.61
N ILE A 66 -2.00 20.84 12.10
CA ILE A 66 -1.09 19.70 12.18
C ILE A 66 -1.66 18.60 13.08
N VAL A 67 -2.19 18.97 14.25
CA VAL A 67 -2.84 18.02 15.18
C VAL A 67 -4.08 17.41 14.55
N LEU A 68 -4.94 18.21 13.90
CA LEU A 68 -6.15 17.72 13.24
C LEU A 68 -5.82 16.75 12.12
N GLN A 69 -4.81 17.00 11.29
CA GLN A 69 -4.38 16.06 10.24
C GLN A 69 -3.88 14.72 10.78
N ARG A 70 -3.47 14.65 12.05
CA ARG A 70 -2.94 13.43 12.70
C ARG A 70 -3.97 12.71 13.55
N VAL A 71 -4.83 13.44 14.26
CA VAL A 71 -5.88 12.90 15.14
C VAL A 71 -7.14 12.57 14.34
N TRP A 72 -7.53 13.46 13.42
CA TRP A 72 -8.64 13.23 12.51
C TRP A 72 -8.10 12.57 11.26
N PRO A 73 -8.29 11.26 11.06
CA PRO A 73 -7.70 10.60 9.90
C PRO A 73 -8.27 11.22 8.62
N VAL A 74 -7.37 11.62 7.71
CA VAL A 74 -7.69 11.63 6.28
C VAL A 74 -8.19 10.22 5.99
N ARG A 75 -9.48 10.07 5.68
CA ARG A 75 -10.21 8.79 5.56
C ARG A 75 -9.54 7.86 4.55
N ARG A 76 -8.50 7.13 4.97
CA ARG A 76 -7.70 6.28 4.06
C ARG A 76 -7.64 4.82 4.46
N ASN A 77 -8.07 4.43 5.66
CA ASN A 77 -7.94 3.04 6.14
C ASN A 77 -8.93 2.70 7.29
N ARG A 78 -10.22 3.06 7.19
CA ARG A 78 -11.17 2.53 8.19
C ARG A 78 -11.28 1.01 7.96
N PRO A 79 -11.19 0.17 9.00
CA PRO A 79 -11.49 -1.24 8.84
C PRO A 79 -12.87 -1.41 8.21
N ILE A 80 -12.94 -2.22 7.17
CA ILE A 80 -14.21 -2.64 6.57
C ILE A 80 -14.64 -3.86 7.39
N GLU A 81 -15.62 -3.68 8.26
CA GLU A 81 -16.23 -4.80 8.97
C GLU A 81 -17.21 -5.48 8.01
N LEU A 82 -16.88 -6.71 7.62
CA LEU A 82 -17.75 -7.59 6.85
C LEU A 82 -18.11 -8.74 7.79
N ASP A 83 -19.40 -9.00 7.95
CA ASP A 83 -19.89 -10.15 8.71
C ASP A 83 -20.31 -11.24 7.73
N PRO A 84 -19.42 -12.19 7.42
CA PRO A 84 -19.67 -13.16 6.37
C PRO A 84 -20.75 -14.16 6.78
N PRO A 85 -21.67 -14.56 5.88
CA PRO A 85 -22.62 -15.63 6.18
C PRO A 85 -21.87 -16.93 6.48
N PRO A 86 -22.38 -17.79 7.37
CA PRO A 86 -21.74 -19.07 7.66
C PRO A 86 -21.73 -19.97 6.42
N GLY A 87 -20.53 -20.45 6.03
CA GLY A 87 -20.35 -21.45 4.98
C GLY A 87 -19.06 -21.30 4.16
N ASP A 88 -18.48 -22.43 3.76
CA ASP A 88 -17.22 -22.49 3.01
C ASP A 88 -17.51 -22.88 1.55
N GLY A 89 -17.83 -21.90 0.69
CA GLY A 89 -18.21 -22.19 -0.70
C GLY A 89 -18.25 -20.98 -1.63
N LEU A 90 -18.05 -21.23 -2.93
CA LEU A 90 -18.08 -20.20 -3.99
C LEU A 90 -19.43 -19.46 -4.06
N SER A 91 -20.52 -20.12 -3.68
CA SER A 91 -21.85 -19.50 -3.58
C SER A 91 -21.91 -18.42 -2.50
N ASN A 92 -21.15 -18.58 -1.41
CA ASN A 92 -21.11 -17.60 -0.33
C ASN A 92 -20.44 -16.29 -0.78
N LEU A 93 -19.38 -16.40 -1.61
CA LEU A 93 -18.69 -15.25 -2.19
C LEU A 93 -19.59 -14.35 -3.06
N LEU A 94 -20.64 -14.89 -3.67
CA LEU A 94 -21.59 -14.06 -4.43
C LEU A 94 -22.43 -13.19 -3.49
N THR A 95 -22.90 -13.77 -2.39
CA THR A 95 -23.62 -13.07 -1.33
C THR A 95 -22.75 -11.97 -0.71
N GLU A 96 -21.47 -12.26 -0.45
CA GLU A 96 -20.49 -11.28 0.02
C GLU A 96 -20.32 -10.09 -0.92
N HIS A 97 -20.16 -10.35 -2.22
CA HIS A 97 -20.02 -9.28 -3.21
C HIS A 97 -21.28 -8.41 -3.28
N ALA A 98 -22.47 -9.00 -3.14
CA ALA A 98 -23.72 -8.26 -3.12
C ALA A 98 -23.86 -7.39 -1.86
N ALA A 99 -23.46 -7.91 -0.70
CA ALA A 99 -23.42 -7.16 0.56
C ALA A 99 -22.43 -5.98 0.47
N LEU A 100 -21.23 -6.23 -0.04
CA LEU A 100 -20.22 -5.19 -0.28
C LEU A 100 -20.72 -4.10 -1.24
N ALA A 101 -21.40 -4.49 -2.32
CA ALA A 101 -21.98 -3.54 -3.27
C ALA A 101 -23.10 -2.70 -2.64
N SER A 102 -23.97 -3.29 -1.82
CA SER A 102 -25.00 -2.55 -1.09
C SER A 102 -24.40 -1.56 -0.10
N ALA A 103 -23.41 -1.98 0.70
CA ALA A 103 -22.71 -1.09 1.64
C ALA A 103 -22.09 0.12 0.93
N MET A 104 -21.52 -0.09 -0.26
CA MET A 104 -21.00 0.99 -1.09
C MET A 104 -22.12 1.92 -1.60
N MET A 105 -23.23 1.36 -2.08
CA MET A 105 -24.37 2.16 -2.59
C MET A 105 -25.05 2.97 -1.49
N ASN A 106 -25.10 2.44 -0.26
CA ASN A 106 -25.66 3.12 0.91
C ASN A 106 -24.71 4.19 1.49
N GLY A 107 -23.45 4.21 1.05
CA GLY A 107 -22.43 5.14 1.55
C GLY A 107 -21.77 4.73 2.87
N ASP A 108 -21.99 3.49 3.33
CA ASP A 108 -21.37 2.93 4.53
C ASP A 108 -19.86 2.72 4.34
N ILE A 109 -19.45 2.40 3.11
CA ILE A 109 -18.05 2.29 2.67
C ILE A 109 -17.80 3.13 1.40
N THR A 110 -16.54 3.49 1.16
CA THR A 110 -16.20 4.23 -0.06
C THR A 110 -16.07 3.29 -1.26
N PRO A 111 -16.20 3.80 -2.51
CA PRO A 111 -15.90 3.01 -3.70
C PRO A 111 -14.46 2.47 -3.73
N GLN A 112 -13.51 3.19 -3.14
CA GLN A 112 -12.12 2.76 -3.04
C GLN A 112 -11.97 1.56 -2.07
N ASP A 113 -12.70 1.59 -0.96
CA ASP A 113 -12.76 0.48 0.01
C ASP A 113 -13.38 -0.76 -0.64
N ALA A 114 -14.49 -0.60 -1.37
CA ALA A 114 -15.12 -1.69 -2.11
C ALA A 114 -14.20 -2.30 -3.18
N GLN A 115 -13.45 -1.47 -3.90
CA GLN A 115 -12.43 -1.94 -4.85
C GLN A 115 -11.32 -2.74 -4.17
N ALA A 116 -10.87 -2.32 -2.98
CA ALA A 116 -9.86 -3.05 -2.22
C ALA A 116 -10.38 -4.43 -1.77
N ALA A 117 -11.58 -4.48 -1.18
CA ALA A 117 -12.21 -5.73 -0.74
C ALA A 117 -12.49 -6.70 -1.91
N THR A 118 -12.94 -6.19 -3.06
CA THR A 118 -13.18 -7.00 -4.26
C THR A 118 -11.92 -7.74 -4.74
N ARG A 119 -10.73 -7.14 -4.57
CA ARG A 119 -9.46 -7.82 -4.93
C ARG A 119 -9.19 -9.03 -4.04
N VAL A 120 -9.49 -8.92 -2.75
CA VAL A 120 -9.36 -10.03 -1.80
C VAL A 120 -10.32 -11.15 -2.18
N PHE A 121 -11.59 -10.82 -2.46
CA PHE A 121 -12.58 -11.82 -2.85
C PHE A 121 -12.24 -12.52 -4.17
N LYS A 122 -11.71 -11.81 -5.17
CA LYS A 122 -11.22 -12.42 -6.41
C LYS A 122 -10.08 -13.40 -6.18
N ALA A 123 -9.14 -13.07 -5.28
CA ALA A 123 -8.04 -13.96 -4.93
C ALA A 123 -8.57 -15.24 -4.25
N LEU A 124 -9.52 -15.11 -3.33
CA LEU A 124 -10.15 -16.25 -2.66
C LEU A 124 -10.93 -17.13 -3.66
N GLN A 125 -11.70 -16.52 -4.56
CA GLN A 125 -12.43 -17.24 -5.60
C GLN A 125 -11.51 -18.10 -6.48
N GLU A 126 -10.37 -17.53 -6.89
CA GLU A 126 -9.37 -18.24 -7.69
C GLU A 126 -8.73 -19.40 -6.90
N GLN A 127 -8.45 -19.21 -5.61
CA GLN A 127 -7.93 -20.27 -4.74
C GLN A 127 -8.92 -21.43 -4.59
N MET A 128 -10.20 -21.12 -4.36
CA MET A 128 -11.26 -22.13 -4.24
C MET A 128 -11.42 -22.93 -5.53
N ARG A 129 -11.47 -22.26 -6.69
CA ARG A 129 -11.55 -22.95 -7.99
C ARG A 129 -10.38 -23.89 -8.24
N ARG A 130 -9.16 -23.47 -7.85
CA ARG A 130 -7.98 -24.33 -7.97
C ARG A 130 -8.07 -25.57 -7.09
N ALA A 131 -8.55 -25.40 -5.86
CA ALA A 131 -8.78 -26.51 -4.94
C ALA A 131 -9.83 -27.49 -5.49
N ASP A 132 -10.97 -26.99 -5.98
CA ASP A 132 -12.02 -27.81 -6.58
C ASP A 132 -11.50 -28.61 -7.78
N HIS A 133 -10.73 -27.95 -8.67
CA HIS A 133 -10.15 -28.61 -9.83
C HIS A 133 -9.13 -29.69 -9.44
N GLN A 134 -8.31 -29.47 -8.41
CA GLN A 134 -7.36 -30.47 -7.91
C GLN A 134 -8.07 -31.72 -7.41
N VAL A 135 -9.17 -31.56 -6.65
CA VAL A 135 -9.99 -32.67 -6.14
C VAL A 135 -10.58 -33.49 -7.30
N LEU A 136 -11.16 -32.81 -8.31
CA LEU A 136 -11.71 -33.47 -9.50
C LEU A 136 -10.64 -34.24 -10.29
N THR A 137 -9.45 -33.65 -10.47
CA THR A 137 -8.35 -34.34 -11.15
C THR A 137 -7.82 -35.53 -10.38
N ALA A 138 -7.80 -35.47 -9.04
CA ALA A 138 -7.39 -36.61 -8.21
C ALA A 138 -8.39 -37.77 -8.34
N ALA A 139 -9.70 -37.47 -8.30
CA ALA A 139 -10.76 -38.46 -8.43
C ALA A 139 -10.85 -39.14 -9.81
N LEU A 140 -10.30 -38.53 -10.87
CA LEU A 140 -10.23 -39.12 -12.21
C LEU A 140 -8.99 -40.00 -12.43
N ASN A 141 -7.97 -39.85 -11.58
CA ASN A 141 -6.70 -40.58 -11.67
C ASN A 141 -6.63 -41.80 -10.72
N GLU A 142 -7.65 -41.99 -9.88
CA GLU A 142 -7.93 -43.22 -9.13
C GLU A 142 -8.89 -44.13 -9.90
#